data_AF-A0A4Q3RMT4-F1
#
_entry.id   AF-A0A4Q3RMT4-F1
#
_cell.length_a   1.000
_cell.length_b   1.000
_cell.length_c   1.000
_cell.angle_alpha   90.00
_cell.angle_beta   90.00
_cell.angle_gamma   90.00
#
_symmetry.space_group_name_H-M   'P 1'
#
loop_
_entity.id
_entity.type
_entity.pdbx_description
1 polymer ?
#
loop_
_entity_poly.entity_id
_entity_poly.type
_entity_poly.pdbx_seq_one_letter_code
_entity_poly.pdbx_strand_id
1 'polypeptide(L)' 'MNMNDDDNRRHRDEADGEKDIKLTVKAAQDFIEQGIMHEKEALKYFNLPKNVYDRFKTVRDKP' A
#
# COMPACT_ATOMS: atom_id res chain seq x y z
N MET A 1 14.71 8.94 41.48
CA MET A 1 14.79 7.71 40.64
C MET A 1 13.37 7.15 40.61
N ASN A 2 12.58 7.28 39.54
CA ASN A 2 12.74 6.60 38.25
C ASN A 2 12.07 7.45 37.14
N MET A 3 12.88 8.20 36.40
CA MET A 3 12.48 8.84 35.14
C MET A 3 12.57 7.75 34.07
N ASN A 4 11.48 7.11 33.65
CA ASN A 4 11.44 6.21 32.50
C ASN A 4 9.97 5.87 32.16
N ASP A 5 9.22 6.82 31.61
CA ASP A 5 7.87 6.52 31.06
C ASP A 5 7.61 7.20 29.69
N ASP A 6 8.59 7.91 29.10
CA ASP A 6 8.31 8.78 27.95
C ASP A 6 8.85 8.27 26.59
N ASP A 7 9.55 7.14 26.52
CA ASP A 7 10.24 6.74 25.28
C ASP A 7 9.47 5.72 24.40
N ASN A 8 8.35 5.18 24.88
CA ASN A 8 7.69 4.05 24.19
C ASN A 8 6.59 4.45 23.18
N ARG A 9 6.47 5.73 22.80
CA ARG A 9 5.40 6.20 21.86
C ARG A 9 5.87 6.51 20.43
N ARG A 10 7.16 6.40 20.12
CA ARG A 10 7.69 6.82 18.80
C ARG A 10 7.94 5.69 17.79
N HIS A 11 7.62 4.45 18.14
CA HIS A 11 7.93 3.27 17.32
C HIS A 11 6.72 2.66 16.59
N ARG A 12 5.62 3.41 16.40
CA ARG A 12 4.37 2.89 15.83
C ARG A 12 3.83 3.67 14.63
N ASP A 13 4.63 4.48 13.97
CA ASP A 13 4.18 5.23 12.77
C ASP A 13 4.80 4.72 11.47
N GLU A 14 5.89 3.93 11.52
CA GLU A 14 6.57 3.45 10.31
C GLU A 14 6.05 2.09 9.80
N ALA A 15 5.43 1.26 10.65
CA ALA A 15 4.99 -0.08 10.26
C ALA A 15 3.59 -0.12 9.61
N ASP A 16 2.75 0.89 9.84
CA ASP A 16 1.38 0.95 9.32
C ASP A 16 1.34 1.50 7.89
N GLY A 17 2.18 2.49 7.56
CA GLY A 17 2.21 3.10 6.21
C GLY A 17 2.54 2.12 5.08
N GLU A 18 3.43 1.13 5.30
CA GLU A 18 3.73 0.10 4.29
C GLU A 18 2.61 -0.94 4.12
N LYS A 19 1.86 -1.22 5.19
CA LYS A 19 0.70 -2.12 5.11
C LYS A 19 -0.45 -1.47 4.34
N ASP A 20 -0.68 -0.18 4.57
CA ASP A 20 -1.67 0.59 3.83
C ASP A 20 -1.36 0.60 2.33
N ILE A 21 -0.10 0.85 1.94
CA ILE A 21 0.30 0.85 0.52
C ILE A 21 0.03 -0.49 -0.17
N LYS A 22 0.35 -1.62 0.48
CA LYS A 22 0.06 -2.95 -0.08
C LYS A 22 -1.43 -3.20 -0.27
N LEU A 23 -2.25 -2.78 0.71
CA LEU A 23 -3.71 -2.89 0.62
C LEU A 23 -4.26 -2.02 -0.51
N THR A 24 -3.76 -0.79 -0.66
CA THR A 24 -4.15 0.11 -1.75
C THR A 24 -3.76 -0.45 -3.11
N VAL A 25 -2.54 -0.99 -3.26
CA VAL A 25 -2.10 -1.61 -4.52
C VAL A 25 -2.94 -2.84 -4.85
N LYS A 26 -3.27 -3.67 -3.85
CA LYS A 26 -4.14 -4.82 -4.03
C LYS A 26 -5.55 -4.40 -4.46
N ALA A 27 -6.12 -3.37 -3.84
CA ALA A 27 -7.41 -2.82 -4.27
C ALA A 27 -7.31 -2.30 -5.71
N ALA A 28 -6.29 -1.52 -6.05
CA ALA A 28 -6.08 -1.05 -7.42
C ALA A 28 -6.00 -2.21 -8.43
N GLN A 29 -5.26 -3.29 -8.11
CA GLN A 29 -5.20 -4.50 -8.94
C GLN A 29 -6.57 -5.16 -9.12
N ASP A 30 -7.32 -5.34 -8.04
CA ASP A 30 -8.62 -6.02 -8.05
C ASP A 30 -9.62 -5.29 -8.96
N PHE A 31 -9.64 -3.95 -8.91
CA PHE A 31 -10.48 -3.14 -9.80
C PHE A 31 -10.06 -3.22 -11.28
N ILE A 32 -8.77 -3.38 -11.55
CA ILE A 32 -8.26 -3.59 -12.92
C ILE A 32 -8.61 -5.00 -13.42
N GLU A 33 -8.44 -6.03 -12.58
CA GLU A 33 -8.78 -7.42 -12.91
C GLU A 33 -10.28 -7.61 -13.12
N GLN A 34 -11.11 -6.92 -12.35
CA GLN A 34 -12.57 -6.89 -12.55
C GLN A 34 -13.02 -6.08 -13.76
N GLY A 35 -12.11 -5.36 -14.43
CA GLY A 35 -12.43 -4.52 -15.59
C GLY A 35 -13.24 -3.27 -15.24
N ILE A 36 -13.27 -2.85 -13.97
CA ILE A 36 -13.97 -1.65 -13.50
C ILE A 36 -13.27 -0.39 -14.01
N MET A 37 -11.94 -0.41 -14.04
CA MET A 37 -11.12 0.71 -14.50
C MET A 37 -9.78 0.22 -15.07
N HIS A 38 -9.15 1.02 -15.95
CA HIS A 38 -7.83 0.69 -16.47
C HIS A 38 -6.71 1.04 -15.48
N GLU A 39 -5.52 0.42 -15.63
CA GLU A 39 -4.36 0.64 -14.75
C GLU A 39 -4.08 2.13 -14.51
N LYS A 40 -4.06 2.95 -15.56
CA LYS A 40 -3.82 4.40 -15.45
C LYS A 40 -4.87 5.13 -14.62
N GLU A 41 -6.11 4.67 -14.64
CA GLU A 41 -7.21 5.25 -13.88
C GLU A 41 -7.16 4.82 -12.42
N ALA A 42 -6.90 3.53 -12.16
CA ALA A 42 -6.68 3.02 -10.81
C ALA A 42 -5.52 3.75 -10.12
N LEU A 43 -4.38 3.91 -10.80
CA LEU A 43 -3.24 4.64 -10.26
C LEU A 43 -3.58 6.08 -9.88
N LYS A 44 -4.39 6.77 -10.69
CA LYS A 44 -4.85 8.13 -10.36
C LYS A 44 -5.84 8.14 -9.21
N TYR A 45 -6.83 7.24 -9.24
CA TYR A 45 -7.90 7.16 -8.23
C TYR A 45 -7.35 6.86 -6.84
N PHE A 46 -6.43 5.90 -6.76
CA PHE A 46 -5.78 5.50 -5.52
C PHE A 46 -4.56 6.38 -5.16
N ASN A 47 -4.30 7.44 -5.93
CA ASN A 47 -3.12 8.30 -5.80
C ASN A 47 -1.80 7.51 -5.65
N LEU A 48 -1.68 6.44 -6.43
CA LEU A 48 -0.58 5.49 -6.39
C LEU A 48 0.47 5.83 -7.44
N PRO A 49 1.73 6.07 -7.04
CA PRO A 49 2.82 6.20 -7.99
C PRO A 49 2.99 4.90 -8.76
N LYS A 50 3.18 4.97 -10.10
CA LYS A 50 3.41 3.78 -10.92
C LYS A 50 4.56 2.92 -10.39
N ASN A 51 5.63 3.53 -9.90
CA ASN A 51 6.78 2.82 -9.32
C ASN A 51 6.41 2.01 -8.06
N VAL A 52 5.50 2.53 -7.22
CA VAL A 52 5.02 1.85 -6.02
C VAL A 52 4.11 0.70 -6.43
N TYR A 53 3.17 0.96 -7.32
CA TYR A 53 2.30 -0.07 -7.87
C TYR A 53 3.12 -1.19 -8.53
N ASP A 54 4.11 -0.88 -9.36
CA ASP A 54 4.94 -1.90 -10.03
C ASP A 54 5.75 -2.74 -9.03
N ARG A 55 6.19 -2.13 -7.92
CA ARG A 55 6.95 -2.80 -6.86
C ARG A 55 6.12 -3.72 -5.98
N PHE A 56 4.83 -3.41 -5.79
CA PHE A 56 3.92 -4.17 -4.92
C PHE A 56 2.83 -4.94 -5.67
N LYS A 57 2.64 -4.71 -6.98
CA LYS A 57 1.69 -5.46 -7.79
C LYS A 57 2.13 -6.91 -7.75
N THR A 58 1.24 -7.78 -7.31
CA THR A 58 1.53 -9.20 -7.32
C THR A 58 1.33 -9.63 -8.76
N VAL A 59 2.42 -9.96 -9.47
CA VAL A 59 2.31 -10.56 -10.80
C VAL A 59 1.77 -11.97 -10.57
N ARG A 60 0.45 -12.14 -10.68
CA ARG A 60 -0.15 -13.46 -10.72
C ARG A 60 0.24 -14.05 -12.07
N ASP A 61 1.37 -14.75 -12.07
CA ASP A 61 1.74 -15.66 -13.15
C ASP A 61 0.57 -16.62 -13.31
N LYS A 62 -0.17 -16.44 -14.41
CA LYS A 62 -1.37 -17.21 -14.72
C LYS A 62 -0.90 -18.60 -15.14
N PRO A 63 -1.29 -19.69 -14.44
CA PRO A 63 -0.95 -21.04 -14.87
C PRO A 63 -1.61 -21.40 -16.22
#